data_AF-A0A8H6F3B3-F1
#
_entry.id   AF-A0A8H6F3B3-F1
#
_cell.length_a   1.000
_cell.length_b   1.000
_cell.length_c   1.000
_cell.angle_alpha   90.00
_cell.angle_beta   90.00
_cell.angle_gamma   90.00
#
_symmetry.space_group_name_H-M   'P 1'
#
loop_
_entity.id
_entity.type
_entity.pdbx_description
1 polymer ?
#
loop_
_entity_poly.entity_id
_entity_poly.type
_entity_poly.pdbx_seq_one_letter_code
_entity_poly.pdbx_strand_id
1 'polypeptide(L)'
;MFAGQLEIYPETDTHYFFWKFSDSNPETVTNRTIFWLNGGPGCSSMDGALLETGPFRINSQQQVISNNGSWHKMGDIIYVDQPAGTGFSYSDTYITDLDQVAENKKLVDGEHKYDLRGVLIGNGWVSPNEQSLSYLPFFKDHGLIDVHHPKWATLLAKHEQCQKIVNKIDSTFDDGVVHYYEVSSSTCEAILTDLLEYTQDTASEKDQRCVNMYDYTLRDSYPSCGMNWPYELVNVGPFLRQEKVMHQLNLINLKKWNECNGRVGRTFQARHSIPAVHLLPELAKEIPVMLFNGANDIICNSQGVLSYLQKLQWNGETGFTKKITK
;
A
#
# COMPACT_ATOMS: atom_id res chain seq x y z
N MET A 1 18.37 -17.80 -2.51
CA MET A 1 17.75 -16.72 -1.70
C MET A 1 18.85 -15.93 -1.02
N PHE A 2 18.69 -14.63 -0.85
CA PHE A 2 19.56 -13.79 -0.03
C PHE A 2 18.69 -12.96 0.90
N ALA A 3 19.03 -12.89 2.17
CA ALA A 3 18.32 -12.09 3.16
C ALA A 3 19.31 -11.49 4.16
N GLY A 4 18.96 -10.35 4.73
CA GLY A 4 19.75 -9.72 5.77
C GLY A 4 19.33 -8.28 6.01
N GLN A 5 19.96 -7.66 7.01
CA GLN A 5 19.80 -6.25 7.34
C GLN A 5 20.96 -5.44 6.78
N LEU A 6 20.66 -4.47 5.92
CA LEU A 6 21.64 -3.56 5.32
C LEU A 6 21.59 -2.20 6.02
N GLU A 7 22.74 -1.70 6.44
CA GLU A 7 22.87 -0.34 6.98
C GLU A 7 22.71 0.69 5.85
N ILE A 8 21.69 1.54 5.96
CA ILE A 8 21.39 2.58 4.97
C ILE A 8 21.95 3.92 5.45
N TYR A 9 21.58 4.33 6.68
CA TYR A 9 22.00 5.60 7.30
C TYR A 9 22.69 5.34 8.65
N PRO A 10 24.04 5.37 8.70
CA PRO A 10 24.80 5.16 9.92
C PRO A 10 24.50 6.20 11.02
N GLU A 11 24.14 7.43 10.65
CA GLU A 11 23.86 8.52 11.57
C GLU A 11 22.63 8.30 12.47
N THR A 12 21.72 7.43 12.04
CA THR A 12 20.46 7.10 12.73
C THR A 12 20.32 5.60 13.00
N ASP A 13 21.42 4.84 12.89
CA ASP A 13 21.44 3.37 12.98
C ASP A 13 20.33 2.73 12.13
N THR A 14 20.11 3.27 10.92
CA THR A 14 19.00 2.85 10.07
C THR A 14 19.39 1.63 9.25
N HIS A 15 18.72 0.51 9.51
CA HIS A 15 18.90 -0.74 8.79
C HIS A 15 17.61 -1.21 8.13
N TYR A 16 17.69 -1.50 6.82
CA TYR A 16 16.59 -2.10 6.07
C TYR A 16 16.81 -3.60 5.92
N PHE A 17 15.79 -4.38 6.25
CA PHE A 17 15.74 -5.79 5.94
C PHE A 17 15.26 -6.01 4.51
N PHE A 18 15.91 -6.93 3.80
CA PHE A 18 15.46 -7.40 2.50
C PHE A 18 15.44 -8.92 2.43
N TRP A 19 14.59 -9.46 1.55
CA TRP A 19 14.62 -10.86 1.16
C TRP A 19 14.49 -11.00 -0.36
N LYS A 20 15.56 -11.48 -0.99
CA LYS A 20 15.67 -11.73 -2.44
C LYS A 20 15.42 -13.20 -2.77
N PHE A 21 14.58 -13.41 -3.78
CA PHE A 21 14.32 -14.71 -4.40
C PHE A 21 14.68 -14.65 -5.89
N SER A 22 15.33 -15.72 -6.36
CA SER A 22 15.74 -15.92 -7.74
C SER A 22 15.26 -17.29 -8.18
N ASP A 23 14.75 -17.38 -9.41
CA ASP A 23 14.47 -18.66 -10.04
C ASP A 23 15.78 -19.29 -10.52
N SER A 24 16.00 -20.57 -10.22
CA SER A 24 17.18 -21.31 -10.66
C SER A 24 16.97 -22.01 -12.00
N ASN A 25 15.77 -21.95 -12.58
CA ASN A 25 15.47 -22.54 -13.88
C ASN A 25 16.08 -21.70 -15.03
N PRO A 26 17.10 -22.19 -15.76
CA PRO A 26 17.77 -21.43 -16.81
C PRO A 26 16.86 -21.00 -17.96
N GLU A 27 15.73 -21.67 -18.17
CA GLU A 27 14.77 -21.34 -19.24
C GLU A 27 13.90 -20.13 -18.90
N THR A 28 13.73 -19.80 -17.62
CA THR A 28 12.92 -18.68 -17.12
C THR A 28 13.74 -17.56 -16.49
N VAL A 29 15.05 -17.77 -16.31
CA VAL A 29 15.97 -16.74 -15.82
C VAL A 29 15.93 -15.53 -16.75
N THR A 30 15.51 -14.39 -16.20
CA THR A 30 15.56 -13.09 -16.86
C THR A 30 16.52 -12.18 -16.10
N ASN A 31 17.11 -11.19 -16.78
CA ASN A 31 17.88 -10.12 -16.12
C ASN A 31 16.98 -9.07 -15.44
N ARG A 32 15.71 -9.39 -15.17
CA ARG A 32 14.76 -8.47 -14.54
C ARG A 32 14.88 -8.56 -13.03
N THR A 33 14.97 -7.41 -12.38
CA THR A 33 14.80 -7.28 -10.93
C THR A 33 13.51 -6.54 -10.62
N ILE A 34 12.71 -7.09 -9.71
CA ILE A 34 11.45 -6.56 -9.24
C ILE A 34 11.63 -6.21 -7.77
N PHE A 35 11.38 -4.95 -7.42
CA PHE A 35 11.25 -4.56 -6.02
C PHE A 35 9.79 -4.61 -5.63
N TRP A 36 9.50 -5.24 -4.49
CA TRP A 36 8.17 -5.31 -3.91
C TRP A 36 8.14 -4.57 -2.58
N LEU A 37 7.18 -3.66 -2.45
CA LEU A 37 7.00 -2.79 -1.30
C LEU A 37 5.55 -2.86 -0.83
N ASN A 38 5.31 -3.35 0.39
CA ASN A 38 4.00 -3.23 1.03
C ASN A 38 3.78 -1.83 1.63
N GLY A 39 2.53 -1.52 1.97
CA GLY A 39 2.08 -0.20 2.41
C GLY A 39 1.95 -0.05 3.94
N GLY A 40 0.74 0.31 4.39
CA GLY A 40 0.43 0.67 5.78
C GLY A 40 0.09 2.15 5.91
N PRO A 41 1.04 3.07 6.16
CA PRO A 41 2.50 2.85 6.21
C PRO A 41 2.96 2.04 7.42
N GLY A 42 4.06 1.30 7.24
CA GLY A 42 4.70 0.54 8.30
C GLY A 42 4.38 -0.95 8.32
N CYS A 43 3.78 -1.48 7.24
CA CYS A 43 3.50 -2.90 7.06
C CYS A 43 4.64 -3.59 6.29
N SER A 44 5.01 -4.78 6.74
CA SER A 44 6.15 -5.54 6.27
C SER A 44 5.96 -6.04 4.85
N SER A 45 7.01 -5.96 4.02
CA SER A 45 7.01 -6.59 2.70
C SER A 45 7.12 -8.12 2.76
N MET A 46 7.20 -8.68 3.97
CA MET A 46 7.06 -10.12 4.18
C MET A 46 5.64 -10.62 3.94
N ASP A 47 4.64 -9.73 3.94
CA ASP A 47 3.30 -10.05 3.46
C ASP A 47 3.37 -10.37 1.96
N GLY A 48 3.99 -9.48 1.16
CA GLY A 48 4.36 -9.76 -0.22
C GLY A 48 5.06 -11.11 -0.40
N ALA A 49 6.08 -11.37 0.43
CA ALA A 49 6.93 -12.55 0.31
C ALA A 49 6.23 -13.88 0.68
N LEU A 50 5.33 -13.87 1.67
CA LEU A 50 4.78 -15.09 2.28
C LEU A 50 3.26 -15.20 2.24
N LEU A 51 2.55 -14.18 1.77
CA LEU A 51 1.08 -14.14 1.65
C LEU A 51 0.62 -13.81 0.22
N GLU A 52 1.45 -13.14 -0.59
CA GLU A 52 1.02 -12.60 -1.90
C GLU A 52 1.85 -13.16 -3.09
N THR A 53 2.88 -12.45 -3.54
CA THR A 53 3.59 -12.75 -4.80
C THR A 53 4.82 -13.63 -4.62
N GLY A 54 5.26 -13.85 -3.39
CA GLY A 54 6.48 -14.63 -3.11
C GLY A 54 6.33 -16.13 -3.28
N PRO A 55 7.47 -16.85 -3.32
CA PRO A 55 7.56 -18.26 -3.71
C PRO A 55 6.98 -19.23 -2.69
N PHE A 56 6.70 -18.76 -1.48
CA PHE A 56 6.32 -19.63 -0.38
C PHE A 56 5.07 -19.13 0.35
N ARG A 57 4.45 -20.07 1.08
CA ARG A 57 3.43 -19.84 2.12
C ARG A 57 3.81 -20.61 3.36
N ILE A 58 3.24 -20.22 4.49
CA ILE A 58 3.38 -20.93 5.77
C ILE A 58 2.05 -21.59 6.10
N ASN A 59 2.04 -22.92 6.23
CA ASN A 59 0.84 -23.65 6.62
C ASN A 59 0.62 -23.65 8.15
N SER A 60 -0.51 -24.19 8.60
CA SER A 60 -0.85 -24.25 10.03
C SER A 60 0.08 -25.15 10.86
N GLN A 61 0.85 -26.03 10.22
CA GLN A 61 1.89 -26.84 10.86
C GLN A 61 3.26 -26.12 10.89
N GLN A 62 3.31 -24.82 10.58
CA GLN A 62 4.55 -24.02 10.52
C GLN A 62 5.55 -24.52 9.48
N GLN A 63 5.06 -25.17 8.41
CA GLN A 63 5.88 -25.66 7.31
C GLN A 63 5.81 -24.69 6.13
N VAL A 64 6.96 -24.56 5.45
CA VAL A 64 7.08 -23.80 4.21
C VAL A 64 6.53 -24.64 3.05
N ILE A 65 5.52 -24.13 2.36
CA ILE A 65 4.94 -24.75 1.16
C ILE A 65 5.13 -23.83 -0.05
N SER A 66 5.20 -24.40 -1.25
CA SER A 66 5.46 -23.64 -2.48
C SER A 66 4.20 -22.92 -2.99
N ASN A 67 4.39 -21.71 -3.51
CA ASN A 67 3.39 -20.94 -4.27
C ASN A 67 3.66 -21.07 -5.77
N ASN A 68 2.80 -21.79 -6.48
CA ASN A 68 2.96 -22.02 -7.92
C ASN A 68 2.80 -20.74 -8.76
N GLY A 69 2.07 -19.73 -8.28
CA GLY A 69 1.82 -18.46 -8.96
C GLY A 69 2.83 -17.35 -8.65
N SER A 70 3.98 -17.69 -8.07
CA SER A 70 4.92 -16.67 -7.60
C SER A 70 5.62 -15.88 -8.70
N TRP A 71 5.80 -14.59 -8.45
CA TRP A 71 6.42 -13.63 -9.36
C TRP A 71 7.93 -13.80 -9.53
N HIS A 72 8.63 -14.53 -8.65
CA HIS A 72 10.06 -14.81 -8.82
C HIS A 72 10.37 -15.58 -10.13
N LYS A 73 9.36 -16.22 -10.74
CA LYS A 73 9.44 -16.87 -12.05
C LYS A 73 9.52 -15.87 -13.22
N MET A 74 9.23 -14.60 -12.99
CA MET A 74 9.23 -13.52 -13.98
C MET A 74 10.50 -12.65 -13.91
N GLY A 75 11.35 -12.88 -12.91
CA GLY A 75 12.55 -12.12 -12.59
C GLY A 75 12.93 -12.27 -11.12
N ASP A 76 14.14 -11.85 -10.79
CA ASP A 76 14.57 -11.74 -9.39
C ASP A 76 13.64 -10.80 -8.64
N ILE A 77 13.04 -11.23 -7.53
CA ILE A 77 12.17 -10.38 -6.72
C ILE A 77 12.80 -10.10 -5.36
N ILE A 78 12.79 -8.84 -4.95
CA ILE A 78 13.37 -8.34 -3.71
C ILE A 78 12.26 -7.67 -2.91
N TYR A 79 11.93 -8.25 -1.77
CA TYR A 79 11.01 -7.66 -0.79
C TYR A 79 11.82 -6.82 0.18
N VAL A 80 11.40 -5.59 0.45
CA VAL A 80 12.11 -4.66 1.35
C VAL A 80 11.17 -4.16 2.43
N ASP A 81 11.52 -4.39 3.69
CA ASP A 81 10.79 -3.79 4.81
C ASP A 81 11.16 -2.31 4.91
N GLN A 82 10.20 -1.43 4.63
CA GLN A 82 10.39 0.01 4.65
C GLN A 82 9.11 0.73 5.10
N PRO A 83 9.21 1.91 5.72
CA PRO A 83 10.45 2.57 6.16
C PRO A 83 11.01 1.94 7.44
N ALA A 84 12.08 2.50 7.99
CA ALA A 84 12.72 1.99 9.21
C ALA A 84 11.71 1.78 10.35
N GLY A 85 11.82 0.66 11.06
CA GLY A 85 10.88 0.24 12.10
C GLY A 85 9.76 -0.69 11.63
N THR A 86 9.58 -0.83 10.32
CA THR A 86 8.68 -1.81 9.67
C THR A 86 9.28 -3.20 9.69
N GLY A 87 8.48 -4.25 9.97
CA GLY A 87 8.93 -5.65 9.96
C GLY A 87 10.25 -5.87 10.71
N PHE A 88 11.27 -6.37 10.01
CA PHE A 88 12.63 -6.56 10.54
C PHE A 88 13.56 -5.35 10.41
N SER A 89 13.13 -4.28 9.73
CA SER A 89 13.89 -3.02 9.64
C SER A 89 13.80 -2.25 10.96
N TYR A 90 14.86 -1.50 11.28
CA TYR A 90 14.97 -0.73 12.52
C TYR A 90 15.80 0.55 12.32
N SER A 91 15.64 1.48 13.25
CA SER A 91 16.41 2.72 13.37
C SER A 91 16.14 3.34 14.74
N ASP A 92 17.04 4.21 15.18
CA ASP A 92 16.85 5.05 16.35
C ASP A 92 15.80 6.15 16.13
N THR A 93 15.54 6.52 14.87
CA THR A 93 14.58 7.55 14.49
C THR A 93 13.54 7.03 13.50
N TYR A 94 12.41 7.72 13.44
CA TYR A 94 11.34 7.43 12.48
C TYR A 94 11.19 8.64 11.56
N ILE A 95 11.04 8.36 10.28
CA ILE A 95 10.78 9.37 9.26
C ILE A 95 9.32 9.83 9.30
N THR A 96 9.08 11.07 8.87
CA THR A 96 7.76 11.73 8.92
C THR A 96 7.16 11.99 7.54
N ASP A 97 8.00 12.09 6.51
CA ASP A 97 7.61 12.56 5.17
C ASP A 97 8.16 11.64 4.05
N LEU A 98 7.52 11.66 2.87
CA LEU A 98 7.89 10.79 1.74
C LEU A 98 9.28 11.11 1.19
N ASP A 99 9.66 12.39 1.20
CA ASP A 99 10.96 12.81 0.67
C ASP A 99 12.11 12.18 1.47
N GLN A 100 11.92 11.95 2.76
CA GLN A 100 12.90 11.26 3.61
C GLN A 100 12.99 9.76 3.31
N VAL A 101 11.93 9.14 2.77
CA VAL A 101 11.96 7.75 2.28
C VAL A 101 12.78 7.68 1.00
N ALA A 102 12.57 8.66 0.10
CA ALA A 102 13.15 8.68 -1.23
C ALA A 102 14.61 9.17 -1.25
N GLU A 103 14.99 10.01 -0.29
CA GLU A 103 16.33 10.61 -0.22
C GLU A 103 17.39 9.58 0.17
N ASN A 104 18.31 9.26 -0.73
CA ASN A 104 19.53 8.54 -0.38
C ASN A 104 20.76 9.43 -0.62
N LYS A 105 21.27 10.04 0.46
CA LYS A 105 22.41 10.96 0.43
C LYS A 105 23.73 10.33 -0.06
N LYS A 106 23.79 9.00 -0.16
CA LYS A 106 24.94 8.27 -0.74
C LYS A 106 24.84 8.10 -2.25
N LEU A 107 23.66 8.30 -2.85
CA LEU A 107 23.52 8.31 -4.30
C LEU A 107 23.93 9.69 -4.81
N VAL A 108 25.05 9.77 -5.50
CA VAL A 108 25.41 10.95 -6.29
C VAL A 108 24.75 10.81 -7.65
N ASP A 109 24.01 11.84 -8.06
CA ASP A 109 23.36 11.89 -9.37
C ASP A 109 24.36 11.58 -10.49
N GLY A 110 24.04 10.54 -11.28
CA GLY A 110 24.83 10.10 -12.42
C GLY A 110 25.99 9.13 -12.10
N GLU A 111 26.30 8.86 -10.83
CA GLU A 111 27.35 7.91 -10.45
C GLU A 111 26.93 6.45 -10.70
N HIS A 112 25.66 6.13 -10.41
CA HIS A 112 25.06 4.83 -10.69
C HIS A 112 23.77 5.00 -11.46
N LYS A 113 23.68 4.37 -12.63
CA LYS A 113 22.47 4.36 -13.45
C LYS A 113 21.68 3.09 -13.18
N TYR A 114 20.51 3.23 -12.55
CA TYR A 114 19.54 2.15 -12.42
C TYR A 114 18.52 2.28 -13.56
N ASP A 115 18.42 1.25 -14.41
CA ASP A 115 17.51 1.23 -15.57
C ASP A 115 16.09 0.85 -15.12
N LEU A 116 15.39 1.77 -14.45
CA LEU A 116 13.99 1.58 -14.08
C LEU A 116 13.13 1.46 -15.34
N ARG A 117 12.45 0.32 -15.53
CA ARG A 117 11.69 0.01 -16.75
C ARG A 117 10.17 0.16 -16.62
N GLY A 118 9.68 0.45 -15.41
CA GLY A 118 8.25 0.57 -15.16
C GLY A 118 7.92 0.43 -13.69
N VAL A 119 6.70 0.82 -13.34
CA VAL A 119 6.14 0.72 -11.99
C VAL A 119 4.79 0.02 -12.06
N LEU A 120 4.56 -0.91 -11.12
CA LEU A 120 3.28 -1.59 -10.96
C LEU A 120 2.73 -1.23 -9.57
N ILE A 121 1.52 -0.68 -9.52
CA ILE A 121 0.87 -0.25 -8.28
C ILE A 121 -0.45 -0.99 -8.14
N GLY A 122 -0.50 -1.91 -7.17
CA GLY A 122 -1.68 -2.69 -6.84
C GLY A 122 -2.50 -2.01 -5.75
N ASN A 123 -3.79 -1.73 -5.98
CA ASN A 123 -4.69 -1.15 -4.97
C ASN A 123 -4.06 0.04 -4.22
N GLY A 124 -3.44 0.96 -4.97
CA GLY A 124 -2.63 2.03 -4.38
C GLY A 124 -3.44 3.20 -3.80
N TRP A 125 -2.93 3.76 -2.69
CA TRP A 125 -3.37 5.05 -2.15
C TRP A 125 -2.51 6.18 -2.76
N VAL A 126 -3.02 6.79 -3.82
CA VAL A 126 -2.29 7.70 -4.73
C VAL A 126 -2.85 9.12 -4.70
N SER A 127 -4.18 9.27 -4.69
CA SER A 127 -4.88 10.55 -4.59
C SER A 127 -5.85 10.50 -3.40
N PRO A 128 -5.38 10.82 -2.17
CA PRO A 128 -6.11 10.50 -0.94
C PRO A 128 -7.54 11.02 -0.90
N ASN A 129 -7.75 12.31 -1.15
CA ASN A 129 -9.06 12.91 -1.05
C ASN A 129 -10.01 12.49 -2.19
N GLU A 130 -9.50 12.33 -3.41
CA GLU A 130 -10.31 11.87 -4.54
C GLU A 130 -10.72 10.41 -4.37
N GLN A 131 -9.83 9.57 -3.85
CA GLN A 131 -10.17 8.19 -3.48
C GLN A 131 -11.15 8.18 -2.31
N SER A 132 -11.04 9.06 -1.32
CA SER A 132 -12.04 9.17 -0.25
C SER A 132 -13.45 9.49 -0.75
N LEU A 133 -13.59 10.27 -1.82
CA LEU A 133 -14.90 10.54 -2.43
C LEU A 133 -15.55 9.32 -3.06
N SER A 134 -14.77 8.27 -3.36
CA SER A 134 -15.32 7.04 -3.94
C SER A 134 -16.01 6.14 -2.92
N TYR A 135 -15.77 6.30 -1.61
CA TYR A 135 -16.32 5.38 -0.61
C TYR A 135 -17.86 5.38 -0.55
N LEU A 136 -18.50 6.55 -0.45
CA LEU A 136 -19.97 6.62 -0.38
C LEU A 136 -20.66 6.03 -1.63
N PRO A 137 -20.28 6.40 -2.88
CA PRO A 137 -20.86 5.76 -4.07
C PRO A 137 -20.52 4.28 -4.15
N PHE A 138 -19.30 3.86 -3.78
CA PHE A 138 -18.93 2.45 -3.76
C PHE A 138 -19.85 1.64 -2.83
N PHE A 139 -20.04 2.09 -1.59
CA PHE A 139 -20.93 1.42 -0.64
C PHE A 139 -22.37 1.35 -1.16
N LYS A 140 -22.86 2.44 -1.77
CA LYS A 140 -24.21 2.47 -2.35
C LYS A 140 -24.35 1.49 -3.52
N ASP A 141 -23.40 1.49 -4.45
CA ASP A 141 -23.47 0.70 -5.68
C ASP A 141 -23.31 -0.80 -5.42
N HIS A 142 -22.64 -1.18 -4.33
CA HIS A 142 -22.52 -2.57 -3.87
C HIS A 142 -23.59 -2.97 -2.85
N GLY A 143 -24.59 -2.12 -2.60
CA GLY A 143 -25.72 -2.44 -1.70
C GLY A 143 -25.33 -2.56 -0.23
N LEU A 144 -24.22 -1.95 0.18
CA LEU A 144 -23.77 -1.91 1.58
C LEU A 144 -24.48 -0.81 2.39
N ILE A 145 -25.04 0.19 1.71
CA ILE A 145 -25.86 1.25 2.29
C ILE A 145 -26.83 1.78 1.23
N ASP A 146 -27.94 2.39 1.65
CA ASP A 146 -28.88 3.07 0.76
C ASP A 146 -29.31 4.45 1.28
N VAL A 147 -30.05 5.18 0.44
CA VAL A 147 -30.53 6.54 0.69
C VAL A 147 -31.53 6.66 1.84
N HIS A 148 -32.11 5.55 2.30
CA HIS A 148 -33.05 5.48 3.41
C HIS A 148 -32.36 5.18 4.75
N HIS A 149 -31.05 4.88 4.75
CA HIS A 149 -30.29 4.66 5.97
C HIS A 149 -30.37 5.88 6.92
N PRO A 150 -30.59 5.71 8.24
CA PRO A 150 -30.75 6.85 9.17
C PRO A 150 -29.56 7.81 9.22
N LYS A 151 -28.36 7.33 8.85
CA LYS A 151 -27.13 8.13 8.79
C LYS A 151 -26.79 8.67 7.40
N TRP A 152 -27.63 8.41 6.39
CA TRP A 152 -27.36 8.82 5.01
C TRP A 152 -27.11 10.32 4.87
N ALA A 153 -27.98 11.16 5.46
CA ALA A 153 -27.82 12.61 5.40
C ALA A 153 -26.51 13.11 6.04
N THR A 154 -26.07 12.45 7.13
CA THR A 154 -24.79 12.76 7.78
C THR A 154 -23.60 12.39 6.90
N LEU A 155 -23.63 11.20 6.31
CA LEU A 155 -22.59 10.72 5.39
C LEU A 155 -22.51 11.59 4.13
N LEU A 156 -23.66 11.92 3.53
CA LEU A 156 -23.73 12.77 2.35
C LEU A 156 -23.17 14.17 2.63
N ALA A 157 -23.55 14.78 3.76
CA ALA A 157 -23.01 16.09 4.13
C ALA A 157 -21.47 16.07 4.31
N LYS A 158 -20.91 14.99 4.87
CA LYS A 158 -19.46 14.82 5.00
C LYS A 158 -18.78 14.61 3.64
N HIS A 159 -19.39 13.79 2.78
CA HIS A 159 -18.94 13.58 1.40
C HIS A 159 -18.91 14.90 0.62
N GLU A 160 -19.96 15.72 0.72
CA GLU A 160 -20.02 17.06 0.10
C GLU A 160 -18.95 18.02 0.65
N GLN A 161 -18.61 17.92 1.94
CA GLN A 161 -17.51 18.71 2.51
C GLN A 161 -16.15 18.25 1.94
N CYS A 162 -15.92 16.95 1.83
CA CYS A 162 -14.73 16.42 1.16
C CYS A 162 -14.67 16.85 -0.32
N GLN A 163 -15.82 16.90 -1.01
CA GLN A 163 -15.89 17.35 -2.40
C GLN A 163 -15.43 18.81 -2.55
N LYS A 164 -15.74 19.68 -1.58
CA LYS A 164 -15.24 21.06 -1.57
C LYS A 164 -13.72 21.14 -1.42
N ILE A 165 -13.12 20.23 -0.65
CA ILE A 165 -11.66 20.12 -0.52
C ILE A 165 -11.06 19.69 -1.86
N VAL A 166 -11.59 18.63 -2.47
CA VAL A 166 -11.14 18.17 -3.79
C VAL A 166 -11.30 19.23 -4.87
N ASN A 167 -12.41 19.97 -4.90
CA ASN A 167 -12.59 21.07 -5.85
C ASN A 167 -11.51 22.16 -5.70
N LYS A 168 -11.03 22.40 -4.47
CA LYS A 168 -9.93 23.32 -4.22
C LYS A 168 -8.61 22.74 -4.75
N ILE A 169 -8.34 21.47 -4.50
CA ILE A 169 -7.17 20.76 -5.02
C ILE A 169 -7.15 20.81 -6.55
N ASP A 170 -8.26 20.48 -7.21
CA ASP A 170 -8.40 20.53 -8.66
C ASP A 170 -8.09 21.94 -9.22
N SER A 171 -8.39 23.01 -8.46
CA SER A 171 -8.10 24.40 -8.87
C SER A 171 -6.63 24.80 -8.71
N THR A 172 -5.85 24.04 -7.94
CA THR A 172 -4.44 24.32 -7.63
C THR A 172 -3.51 23.17 -8.05
N PHE A 173 -4.01 22.17 -8.79
CA PHE A 173 -3.31 20.91 -9.05
C PHE A 173 -1.90 21.11 -9.63
N ASP A 174 -1.73 22.06 -10.55
CA ASP A 174 -0.47 22.31 -11.24
C ASP A 174 0.39 23.43 -10.59
N ASP A 175 0.07 23.89 -9.37
CA ASP A 175 0.80 25.00 -8.74
C ASP A 175 2.18 24.60 -8.20
N GLY A 176 2.45 23.29 -8.10
CA GLY A 176 3.71 22.74 -7.58
C GLY A 176 3.94 23.00 -6.09
N VAL A 177 2.90 23.39 -5.35
CA VAL A 177 2.97 23.72 -3.93
C VAL A 177 2.53 22.52 -3.08
N VAL A 178 3.23 22.31 -1.98
CA VAL A 178 2.83 21.31 -0.98
C VAL A 178 1.64 21.82 -0.19
N HIS A 179 0.50 21.16 -0.38
CA HIS A 179 -0.72 21.42 0.34
C HIS A 179 -1.01 20.24 1.29
N TYR A 180 -0.79 20.42 2.59
CA TYR A 180 -0.95 19.33 3.57
C TYR A 180 -2.35 18.66 3.51
N TYR A 181 -3.38 19.42 3.15
CA TYR A 181 -4.75 18.94 3.08
C TYR A 181 -4.98 17.97 1.92
N GLU A 182 -4.05 17.88 0.96
CA GLU A 182 -4.06 16.90 -0.13
C GLU A 182 -3.66 15.50 0.33
N VAL A 183 -2.76 15.43 1.31
CA VAL A 183 -2.28 14.18 1.89
C VAL A 183 -3.15 13.77 3.07
N SER A 184 -3.53 14.72 3.92
CA SER A 184 -4.32 14.45 5.12
C SER A 184 -5.45 15.44 5.32
N SER A 185 -6.67 14.91 5.33
CA SER A 185 -7.90 15.64 5.55
C SER A 185 -8.78 14.84 6.50
N SER A 186 -8.94 15.32 7.73
CA SER A 186 -9.81 14.67 8.72
C SER A 186 -11.26 14.51 8.23
N THR A 187 -11.70 15.37 7.32
CA THR A 187 -13.04 15.29 6.72
C THR A 187 -13.14 14.12 5.74
N CYS A 188 -12.17 13.99 4.83
CA CYS A 188 -12.15 12.94 3.81
C CYS A 188 -11.75 11.56 4.37
N GLU A 189 -10.79 11.52 5.30
CA GLU A 189 -10.33 10.29 5.96
C GLU A 189 -11.43 9.66 6.83
N ALA A 190 -12.29 10.48 7.44
CA ALA A 190 -13.36 9.97 8.29
C ALA A 190 -14.50 9.29 7.51
N ILE A 191 -14.60 9.45 6.18
CA ILE A 191 -15.72 8.91 5.39
C ILE A 191 -15.76 7.37 5.49
N LEU A 192 -14.62 6.68 5.30
CA LEU A 192 -14.59 5.22 5.39
C LEU A 192 -14.88 4.74 6.80
N THR A 193 -14.30 5.37 7.81
CA THR A 193 -14.54 5.02 9.22
C THR A 193 -16.01 5.16 9.60
N ASP A 194 -16.65 6.27 9.22
CA ASP A 194 -18.08 6.49 9.46
C ASP A 194 -18.94 5.47 8.70
N LEU A 195 -18.58 5.14 7.44
CA LEU A 195 -19.29 4.11 6.68
C LEU A 195 -19.21 2.75 7.37
N LEU A 196 -17.99 2.30 7.74
CA LEU A 196 -17.78 1.04 8.44
C LEU A 196 -18.53 0.99 9.78
N GLU A 197 -18.55 2.09 10.53
CA GLU A 197 -19.30 2.19 11.79
C GLU A 197 -20.82 2.13 11.55
N TYR A 198 -21.33 2.87 10.56
CA TYR A 198 -22.77 3.03 10.35
C TYR A 198 -23.41 1.85 9.63
N THR A 199 -22.65 1.06 8.88
CA THR A 199 -23.14 -0.13 8.18
C THR A 199 -22.89 -1.43 8.95
N GLN A 200 -22.64 -1.36 10.26
CA GLN A 200 -22.50 -2.55 11.09
C GLN A 200 -23.77 -3.40 11.08
N ASP A 201 -23.62 -4.70 10.87
CA ASP A 201 -24.67 -5.68 11.12
C ASP A 201 -24.66 -6.11 12.59
N THR A 202 -25.33 -5.31 13.42
CA THR A 202 -25.41 -5.56 14.87
C THR A 202 -26.23 -6.80 15.24
N ALA A 203 -27.00 -7.37 14.31
CA ALA A 203 -27.74 -8.62 14.52
C ALA A 203 -26.85 -9.86 14.34
N SER A 204 -25.73 -9.72 13.62
CA SER A 204 -24.76 -10.79 13.40
C SER A 204 -23.82 -11.03 14.58
N GLU A 205 -23.16 -12.20 14.56
CA GLU A 205 -22.10 -12.58 15.51
C GLU A 205 -20.99 -11.54 15.56
N LYS A 206 -20.30 -11.44 16.72
CA LYS A 206 -19.35 -10.35 17.00
C LYS A 206 -18.24 -10.24 15.95
N ASP A 207 -17.80 -11.36 15.38
CA ASP A 207 -16.77 -11.48 14.36
C ASP A 207 -17.29 -11.30 12.92
N GLN A 208 -18.57 -11.04 12.74
CA GLN A 208 -19.23 -10.87 11.43
C GLN A 208 -19.89 -9.49 11.26
N ARG A 209 -19.72 -8.58 12.24
CA ARG A 209 -20.46 -7.31 12.31
C ARG A 209 -20.04 -6.27 11.28
N CYS A 210 -18.78 -6.27 10.86
CA CYS A 210 -18.22 -5.25 9.99
C CYS A 210 -17.88 -5.85 8.63
N VAL A 211 -18.07 -5.08 7.56
CA VAL A 211 -17.52 -5.44 6.25
C VAL A 211 -15.99 -5.34 6.31
N ASN A 212 -15.28 -6.26 5.65
CA ASN A 212 -13.83 -6.20 5.53
C ASN A 212 -13.46 -5.12 4.50
N MET A 213 -12.70 -4.11 4.91
CA MET A 213 -12.29 -3.00 4.04
C MET A 213 -11.35 -3.40 2.90
N TYR A 214 -10.72 -4.59 3.00
CA TYR A 214 -9.83 -5.14 1.97
C TYR A 214 -10.55 -6.09 0.99
N ASP A 215 -11.75 -6.57 1.33
CA ASP A 215 -12.65 -7.32 0.44
C ASP A 215 -14.10 -7.23 0.95
N TYR A 216 -14.97 -6.51 0.24
CA TYR A 216 -16.35 -6.26 0.70
C TYR A 216 -17.23 -7.52 0.80
N THR A 217 -16.80 -8.62 0.17
CA THR A 217 -17.49 -9.92 0.23
C THR A 217 -17.23 -10.65 1.55
N LEU A 218 -16.22 -10.22 2.30
CA LEU A 218 -15.85 -10.78 3.60
C LEU A 218 -16.40 -9.93 4.75
N ARG A 219 -16.33 -10.50 5.96
CA ARG A 219 -16.76 -9.88 7.22
C ARG A 219 -15.67 -10.04 8.28
N ASP A 220 -15.70 -9.14 9.26
CA ASP A 220 -14.80 -9.15 10.41
C ASP A 220 -15.51 -8.52 11.64
N SER A 221 -14.89 -8.66 12.80
CA SER A 221 -15.26 -7.95 14.01
C SER A 221 -15.11 -6.43 13.86
N TYR A 222 -16.00 -5.67 14.50
CA TYR A 222 -15.81 -4.23 14.71
C TYR A 222 -14.98 -4.00 15.99
N PRO A 223 -14.00 -3.08 16.01
CA PRO A 223 -13.62 -2.14 14.95
C PRO A 223 -12.50 -2.65 14.02
N SER A 224 -12.17 -3.95 14.01
CA SER A 224 -11.11 -4.48 13.14
C SER A 224 -11.44 -4.32 11.66
N CYS A 225 -12.67 -4.65 11.23
CA CYS A 225 -13.19 -4.38 9.88
C CYS A 225 -12.23 -4.77 8.73
N GLY A 226 -11.47 -5.86 8.88
CA GLY A 226 -10.46 -6.31 7.93
C GLY A 226 -9.05 -6.40 8.52
N MET A 227 -8.76 -5.75 9.64
CA MET A 227 -7.43 -5.80 10.27
C MET A 227 -7.05 -7.18 10.83
N ASN A 228 -7.99 -8.12 10.95
CA ASN A 228 -7.68 -9.51 11.30
C ASN A 228 -7.41 -10.39 10.06
N TRP A 229 -7.60 -9.85 8.86
CA TRP A 229 -7.38 -10.52 7.58
C TRP A 229 -5.98 -10.14 7.03
N PRO A 230 -5.26 -11.04 6.34
CA PRO A 230 -5.66 -12.39 5.93
C PRO A 230 -5.54 -13.43 7.05
N TYR A 231 -6.40 -14.46 7.03
CA TYR A 231 -6.45 -15.49 8.07
C TYR A 231 -5.16 -16.30 8.18
N GLU A 232 -4.35 -16.34 7.12
CA GLU A 232 -3.06 -17.00 7.06
C GLU A 232 -1.97 -16.28 7.84
N LEU A 233 -2.15 -14.99 8.17
CA LEU A 233 -1.21 -14.18 8.93
C LEU A 233 -0.88 -14.81 10.30
N VAL A 234 -1.86 -15.51 10.89
CA VAL A 234 -1.70 -16.26 12.16
C VAL A 234 -0.59 -17.32 12.08
N ASN A 235 -0.22 -17.76 10.88
CA ASN A 235 0.86 -18.73 10.65
C ASN A 235 2.20 -18.03 10.38
N VAL A 236 2.19 -16.91 9.66
CA VAL A 236 3.40 -16.18 9.24
C VAL A 236 4.13 -15.56 10.42
N GLY A 237 3.39 -14.88 11.31
CA GLY A 237 3.97 -14.21 12.47
C GLY A 237 4.76 -15.16 13.39
N PRO A 238 4.17 -16.28 13.85
CA PRO A 238 4.90 -17.28 14.62
C PRO A 238 6.12 -17.85 13.89
N PHE A 239 6.04 -18.08 12.57
CA PHE A 239 7.16 -18.62 11.78
C PHE A 239 8.34 -17.65 11.74
N LEU A 240 8.10 -16.40 11.38
CA LEU A 240 9.15 -15.37 11.29
C LEU A 240 9.74 -15.01 12.65
N ARG A 241 9.02 -15.26 13.76
CA ARG A 241 9.51 -15.03 15.13
C ARG A 241 10.31 -16.19 15.71
N GLN A 242 10.45 -17.31 15.00
CA GLN A 242 11.33 -18.40 15.46
C GLN A 242 12.78 -17.95 15.39
N GLU A 243 13.53 -18.10 16.49
CA GLU A 243 14.93 -17.67 16.58
C GLU A 243 15.81 -18.30 15.50
N LYS A 244 15.61 -19.58 15.22
CA LYS A 244 16.28 -20.28 14.11
C LYS A 244 16.01 -19.61 12.76
N VAL A 245 14.77 -19.21 12.48
CA VAL A 245 14.40 -18.55 11.22
C VAL A 245 15.05 -17.17 11.14
N MET A 246 15.01 -16.39 12.22
CA MET A 246 15.66 -15.08 12.29
C MET A 246 17.17 -15.17 12.02
N HIS A 247 17.87 -16.15 12.60
CA HIS A 247 19.28 -16.38 12.30
C HIS A 247 19.52 -16.83 10.85
N GLN A 248 18.66 -17.69 10.29
CA GLN A 248 18.76 -18.13 8.89
C GLN A 248 18.49 -17.00 7.89
N LEU A 249 17.75 -15.98 8.30
CA LEU A 249 17.52 -14.74 7.54
C LEU A 249 18.65 -13.71 7.74
N ASN A 250 19.72 -14.07 8.44
CA ASN A 250 20.90 -13.24 8.71
C ASN A 250 20.55 -11.90 9.38
N LEU A 251 19.61 -11.91 10.32
CA LEU A 251 19.33 -10.74 11.13
C LEU A 251 20.50 -10.46 12.08
N ILE A 252 21.01 -9.23 12.04
CA ILE A 252 21.99 -8.68 12.97
C ILE A 252 21.27 -8.32 14.28
N ASN A 253 20.15 -7.62 14.16
CA ASN A 253 19.23 -7.32 15.24
C ASN A 253 18.06 -8.32 15.19
N LEU A 254 17.97 -9.19 16.22
CA LEU A 254 16.92 -10.20 16.39
C LEU A 254 15.58 -9.61 16.87
N LYS A 255 15.21 -8.43 16.36
CA LYS A 255 13.90 -7.82 16.56
C LYS A 255 12.83 -8.80 16.09
N LYS A 256 11.86 -9.10 16.96
CA LYS A 256 10.73 -9.96 16.61
C LYS A 256 9.86 -9.29 15.56
N TRP A 257 9.52 -10.04 14.51
CA TRP A 257 8.66 -9.58 13.44
C TRP A 257 7.25 -9.24 13.93
N ASN A 258 6.73 -8.13 13.41
CA ASN A 258 5.32 -7.76 13.43
C ASN A 258 4.96 -7.32 12.01
N GLU A 259 3.75 -7.67 11.57
CA GLU A 259 3.21 -7.31 10.26
C GLU A 259 3.25 -5.79 10.06
N CYS A 260 2.44 -5.05 10.81
CA CYS A 260 2.40 -3.59 10.77
C CYS A 260 2.88 -2.95 12.08
N ASN A 261 3.71 -1.93 11.99
CA ASN A 261 4.14 -1.11 13.12
C ASN A 261 3.33 0.19 13.18
N GLY A 262 2.31 0.23 14.04
CA GLY A 262 1.46 1.42 14.20
C GLY A 262 2.20 2.69 14.66
N ARG A 263 3.41 2.60 15.22
CA ARG A 263 4.24 3.79 15.51
C ARG A 263 4.80 4.41 14.23
N VAL A 264 5.20 3.58 13.25
CA VAL A 264 5.60 4.05 11.92
C VAL A 264 4.43 4.78 11.29
N GLY A 265 3.26 4.14 11.19
CA GLY A 265 2.07 4.76 10.59
C GLY A 265 1.62 6.06 11.29
N ARG A 266 1.70 6.15 12.62
CA ARG A 266 1.37 7.41 13.33
C ARG A 266 2.41 8.52 13.13
N THR A 267 3.67 8.17 12.95
CA THR A 267 4.77 9.15 12.78
C THR A 267 4.85 9.62 11.33
N PHE A 268 4.55 8.73 10.39
CA PHE A 268 4.54 9.01 8.96
C PHE A 268 3.27 9.77 8.57
N GLN A 269 3.36 11.09 8.50
CA GLN A 269 2.22 11.97 8.24
C GLN A 269 2.27 12.61 6.83
N ALA A 270 3.44 12.60 6.18
CA ALA A 270 3.68 13.14 4.84
C ALA A 270 3.10 14.55 4.63
N ARG A 271 3.12 15.39 5.68
CA ARG A 271 2.54 16.74 5.67
C ARG A 271 3.27 17.70 4.76
N HIS A 272 4.54 17.40 4.47
CA HIS A 272 5.42 18.22 3.65
C HIS A 272 5.66 17.62 2.27
N SER A 273 4.99 16.52 1.92
CA SER A 273 5.15 15.85 0.63
C SER A 273 3.93 16.05 -0.24
N ILE A 274 4.15 16.12 -1.55
CA ILE A 274 3.06 16.06 -2.52
C ILE A 274 2.51 14.63 -2.62
N PRO A 275 1.18 14.43 -2.72
CA PRO A 275 0.64 13.10 -3.01
C PRO A 275 1.15 12.55 -4.34
N ALA A 276 1.24 11.22 -4.45
CA ALA A 276 1.82 10.55 -5.60
C ALA A 276 1.08 10.82 -6.93
N VAL A 277 -0.19 11.24 -6.89
CA VAL A 277 -0.99 11.61 -8.08
C VAL A 277 -0.30 12.69 -8.93
N HIS A 278 0.41 13.63 -8.30
CA HIS A 278 1.15 14.70 -8.98
C HIS A 278 2.38 14.22 -9.74
N LEU A 279 2.92 13.06 -9.36
CA LEU A 279 4.12 12.47 -9.98
C LEU A 279 3.77 11.61 -11.19
N LEU A 280 2.54 11.11 -11.28
CA LEU A 280 2.13 10.18 -12.32
C LEU A 280 2.25 10.75 -13.75
N PRO A 281 1.85 12.01 -14.05
CA PRO A 281 1.97 12.57 -15.39
C PRO A 281 3.39 12.55 -15.96
N GLU A 282 4.37 13.01 -15.18
CA GLU A 282 5.77 13.03 -15.63
C GLU A 282 6.37 11.63 -15.65
N LEU A 283 6.05 10.79 -14.67
CA LEU A 283 6.52 9.39 -14.65
C LEU A 283 6.05 8.60 -15.87
N ALA A 284 4.78 8.78 -16.27
CA ALA A 284 4.18 8.10 -17.41
C ALA A 284 4.75 8.53 -18.77
N LYS A 285 5.45 9.67 -18.86
CA LYS A 285 6.20 10.08 -20.06
C LYS A 285 7.49 9.28 -20.24
N GLU A 286 8.10 8.88 -19.12
CA GLU A 286 9.43 8.26 -19.10
C GLU A 286 9.35 6.72 -19.08
N ILE A 287 8.41 6.16 -18.30
CA ILE A 287 8.29 4.71 -18.12
C ILE A 287 6.82 4.24 -18.11
N PRO A 288 6.56 2.99 -18.50
CA PRO A 288 5.24 2.38 -18.31
C PRO A 288 4.83 2.35 -16.83
N VAL A 289 3.62 2.86 -16.56
CA VAL A 289 2.97 2.77 -15.24
C VAL A 289 1.75 1.86 -15.38
N MET A 290 1.71 0.78 -14.59
CA MET A 290 0.58 -0.13 -14.52
C MET A 290 -0.11 0.00 -13.17
N LEU A 291 -1.35 0.46 -13.18
CA LEU A 291 -2.22 0.42 -12.02
C LEU A 291 -3.12 -0.81 -12.15
N PHE A 292 -3.14 -1.67 -11.14
CA PHE A 292 -4.01 -2.83 -11.09
C PHE A 292 -4.80 -2.83 -9.79
N ASN A 293 -6.08 -3.21 -9.85
CA ASN A 293 -6.96 -3.17 -8.69
C ASN A 293 -7.80 -4.44 -8.59
N GLY A 294 -7.84 -5.03 -7.39
CA GLY A 294 -8.86 -5.99 -7.02
C GLY A 294 -10.24 -5.33 -7.00
N ALA A 295 -11.22 -5.94 -7.67
CA ALA A 295 -12.56 -5.37 -7.80
C ALA A 295 -13.33 -5.33 -6.46
N ASN A 296 -12.96 -6.17 -5.50
CA ASN A 296 -13.64 -6.28 -4.20
C ASN A 296 -13.09 -5.35 -3.11
N ASP A 297 -11.97 -4.68 -3.37
CA ASP A 297 -11.32 -3.84 -2.37
C ASP A 297 -12.14 -2.55 -2.13
N ILE A 298 -12.32 -2.17 -0.86
CA ILE A 298 -13.03 -0.94 -0.48
C ILE A 298 -12.03 0.21 -0.33
N ILE A 299 -10.99 -0.01 0.47
CA ILE A 299 -10.09 1.06 0.93
C ILE A 299 -9.34 1.71 -0.23
N CYS A 300 -8.97 0.95 -1.25
CA CYS A 300 -8.41 1.45 -2.50
C CYS A 300 -9.21 0.95 -3.71
N ASN A 301 -10.53 1.14 -3.66
CA ASN A 301 -11.44 0.64 -4.69
C ASN A 301 -11.17 1.21 -6.10
N SER A 302 -11.63 0.47 -7.10
CA SER A 302 -11.43 0.81 -8.52
C SER A 302 -12.12 2.11 -8.94
N GLN A 303 -13.23 2.51 -8.30
CA GLN A 303 -13.91 3.77 -8.62
C GLN A 303 -13.02 4.97 -8.24
N GLY A 304 -12.35 4.91 -7.09
CA GLY A 304 -11.39 5.92 -6.65
C GLY A 304 -10.13 5.99 -7.52
N VAL A 305 -9.66 4.86 -8.05
CA VAL A 305 -8.53 4.87 -9.00
C VAL A 305 -8.93 5.49 -10.34
N LEU A 306 -10.10 5.11 -10.87
CA LEU A 306 -10.60 5.67 -12.13
C LEU A 306 -10.94 7.16 -12.03
N SER A 307 -11.33 7.67 -10.86
CA SER A 307 -11.75 9.07 -10.71
C SER A 307 -10.59 10.05 -10.93
N TYR A 308 -9.41 9.81 -10.35
CA TYR A 308 -8.26 10.68 -10.58
C TYR A 308 -7.67 10.46 -11.98
N LEU A 309 -7.65 9.22 -12.48
CA LEU A 309 -7.16 8.91 -13.83
C LEU A 309 -7.93 9.65 -14.93
N GLN A 310 -9.23 9.89 -14.74
CA GLN A 310 -10.06 10.64 -15.70
C GLN A 310 -9.69 12.12 -15.79
N LYS A 311 -9.05 12.67 -14.76
CA LYS A 311 -8.69 14.09 -14.68
C LYS A 311 -7.21 14.36 -14.95
N LEU A 312 -6.36 13.35 -14.75
CA LEU A 312 -4.93 13.48 -15.01
C LEU A 312 -4.66 13.88 -16.45
N GLN A 313 -3.74 14.81 -16.64
CA GLN A 313 -3.27 15.25 -17.95
C GLN A 313 -1.89 14.68 -18.21
N TRP A 314 -1.71 13.96 -19.31
CA TRP A 314 -0.40 13.51 -19.76
C TRP A 314 -0.35 13.47 -21.29
N ASN A 315 0.82 13.72 -21.87
CA ASN A 315 1.00 13.79 -23.34
C ASN A 315 0.01 14.72 -24.08
N GLY A 316 -0.45 15.79 -23.41
CA GLY A 316 -1.37 16.78 -23.98
C GLY A 316 -2.85 16.36 -24.03
N GLU A 317 -3.20 15.25 -23.40
CA GLU A 317 -4.57 14.73 -23.34
C GLU A 317 -5.02 14.59 -21.87
N THR A 318 -6.32 14.72 -21.62
CA THR A 318 -6.93 14.51 -20.29
C THR A 318 -7.57 13.13 -20.22
N GLY A 319 -7.14 12.33 -19.25
CA GLY A 319 -7.60 10.96 -19.08
C GLY A 319 -7.23 10.04 -20.25
N PHE A 320 -7.69 8.79 -20.17
CA PHE A 320 -7.47 7.83 -21.24
C PHE A 320 -8.28 8.21 -22.49
N THR A 321 -7.58 8.44 -23.60
CA THR A 321 -8.23 8.69 -24.89
C THR A 321 -8.69 7.39 -25.56
N LYS A 322 -9.60 7.51 -26.53
CA LYS A 322 -9.98 6.37 -27.39
C LYS A 322 -8.85 5.90 -28.33
N LYS A 323 -7.76 6.67 -28.45
CA LYS A 323 -6.63 6.32 -29.30
C LYS A 323 -5.69 5.40 -28.54
N ILE A 324 -5.63 4.15 -28.96
CA ILE A 324 -4.57 3.23 -28.55
C ILE A 324 -3.37 3.53 -29.45
N THR A 325 -2.44 4.35 -28.98
CA THR A 325 -1.13 4.50 -29.63
C THR A 325 -0.34 3.21 -29.42
N LYS A 326 -0.02 2.53 -30.53
CA LYS A 326 0.90 1.39 -30.57
C LYS A 326 2.34 1.85 -30.41
#